data_AF-A0A7S4BJX3-F1
#
_entry.id   AF-A0A7S4BJX3-F1
#
_cell.length_a   1.000
_cell.length_b   1.000
_cell.length_c   1.000
_cell.angle_alpha   90.00
_cell.angle_beta   90.00
_cell.angle_gamma   90.00
#
_symmetry.space_group_name_H-M   'P 1'
#
loop_
_entity.id
_entity.type
_entity.pdbx_description
1 polymer ?
#
loop_
_entity_poly.entity_id
_entity_poly.type
_entity_poly.pdbx_seq_one_letter_code
_entity_poly.pdbx_strand_id
1 'polypeptide(L)'
;AATSSDADGDGSSTMAEEYPVTFLYSPRFPVVNAAPTQGAVIRNFSFRDWLTTGATGLGAGVMGYIVGKPLRRFSCYTMLGFGLFIGFLGRFRASHYRLAGQLPNEAECRAAG
;
A
#
# COMPACT_ATOMS: atom_id res chain seq x y z
N ALA A 1 5.33 -34.27 -31.92
CA ALA A 1 5.03 -34.94 -30.64
C ALA A 1 6.05 -34.42 -29.63
N ALA A 2 5.66 -33.53 -28.73
CA ALA A 2 5.30 -33.83 -27.32
C ALA A 2 6.54 -34.29 -26.51
N THR A 3 7.08 -33.43 -25.63
CA THR A 3 7.01 -33.53 -24.15
C THR A 3 8.20 -34.35 -23.59
N SER A 4 8.89 -34.07 -22.48
CA SER A 4 8.54 -33.47 -21.18
C SER A 4 9.82 -33.27 -20.33
N SER A 5 9.68 -32.50 -19.23
CA SER A 5 10.24 -32.77 -17.88
C SER A 5 11.73 -32.43 -17.65
N ASP A 6 12.03 -31.32 -16.95
CA ASP A 6 12.26 -31.21 -15.48
C ASP A 6 13.74 -31.48 -15.16
N ALA A 7 14.46 -30.85 -14.24
CA ALA A 7 14.32 -29.70 -13.34
C ALA A 7 15.75 -29.43 -12.80
N ASP A 8 15.87 -28.41 -11.95
CA ASP A 8 17.00 -28.11 -11.04
C ASP A 8 18.22 -27.43 -11.69
N GLY A 9 18.65 -26.22 -11.32
CA GLY A 9 18.45 -25.49 -10.07
C GLY A 9 19.83 -25.17 -9.51
N ASP A 10 20.36 -23.97 -9.78
CA ASP A 10 21.46 -23.43 -8.97
C ASP A 10 21.48 -21.88 -9.01
N GLY A 11 21.44 -21.28 -7.83
CA GLY A 11 22.32 -20.15 -7.54
C GLY A 11 21.93 -18.75 -7.98
N SER A 12 20.68 -18.42 -8.27
CA SER A 12 20.29 -16.99 -8.34
C SER A 12 20.05 -16.47 -6.92
N SER A 13 21.16 -16.19 -6.23
CA SER A 13 21.16 -15.27 -5.10
C SER A 13 20.49 -13.99 -5.57
N THR A 14 19.29 -13.78 -5.06
CA THR A 14 18.43 -12.63 -5.33
C THR A 14 19.10 -11.40 -4.74
N MET A 15 20.11 -10.89 -5.45
CA MET A 15 20.42 -9.48 -5.46
C MET A 15 19.16 -8.81 -5.96
N ALA A 16 18.24 -8.51 -5.05
CA ALA A 16 17.27 -7.45 -5.25
C ALA A 16 18.12 -6.21 -5.47
N GLU A 17 18.45 -5.97 -6.74
CA GLU A 17 19.13 -4.79 -7.22
C GLU A 17 18.37 -3.62 -6.63
N GLU A 18 18.96 -3.02 -5.59
CA GLU A 18 18.40 -1.92 -4.83
C GLU A 18 18.49 -0.71 -5.76
N TYR A 19 17.58 -0.64 -6.73
CA TYR A 19 17.42 0.54 -7.55
C TYR A 19 17.02 1.66 -6.60
N PRO A 20 17.90 2.65 -6.36
CA PRO A 20 17.51 3.78 -5.53
C PRO A 20 16.31 4.40 -6.24
N VAL A 21 15.17 4.45 -5.54
CA VAL A 21 14.02 5.18 -6.03
C VAL A 21 14.45 6.65 -6.06
N THR A 22 14.95 7.09 -7.21
CA THR A 22 15.38 8.46 -7.42
C THR A 22 14.13 9.31 -7.48
N PHE A 23 13.82 9.95 -6.36
CA PHE A 23 12.74 10.93 -6.33
C PHE A 23 13.09 12.06 -7.29
N LEU A 24 12.15 12.41 -8.18
CA LEU A 24 12.28 13.57 -9.06
C LEU A 24 12.42 14.90 -8.29
N TYR A 25 12.07 14.91 -7.00
CA TYR A 25 12.14 16.06 -6.11
C TYR A 25 12.92 15.72 -4.84
N SER A 26 13.79 16.63 -4.43
CA SER A 26 14.54 16.53 -3.17
C SER A 26 13.58 16.44 -1.97
N PRO A 27 13.82 15.55 -1.00
CA PRO A 27 12.99 15.42 0.19
C PRO A 27 12.97 16.73 0.97
N ARG A 28 11.77 17.16 1.37
CA ARG A 28 11.56 18.40 2.15
C ARG A 28 11.65 18.15 3.66
N PHE A 29 11.50 16.89 4.07
CA PHE A 29 11.51 16.43 5.46
C PHE A 29 12.64 15.41 5.65
N PRO A 30 13.12 15.21 6.89
CA PRO A 30 14.15 14.22 7.20
C PRO A 30 13.75 12.83 6.67
N VAL A 31 14.63 12.20 5.91
CA VAL A 31 14.39 10.85 5.36
C VAL A 31 14.65 9.84 6.47
N VAL A 32 13.62 9.08 6.84
CA VAL A 32 13.75 7.99 7.84
C VAL A 32 14.17 6.70 7.14
N ASN A 33 13.59 6.43 5.96
CA ASN A 33 13.97 5.29 5.13
C ASN A 33 13.81 5.65 3.64
N ALA A 34 14.92 5.66 2.91
CA ALA A 34 14.94 6.01 1.49
C ALA A 34 14.29 4.94 0.60
N ALA A 35 14.34 3.66 1.00
CA ALA A 35 13.77 2.52 0.29
C ALA A 35 12.92 1.67 1.26
N PRO A 36 11.72 2.16 1.65
CA PRO A 36 10.92 1.46 2.64
C PRO A 36 10.36 0.16 2.05
N THR A 37 10.67 -0.96 2.71
CA THR A 37 10.08 -2.26 2.37
C THR A 37 8.58 -2.26 2.67
N GLN A 38 7.80 -3.08 1.97
CA GLN A 38 6.35 -3.15 2.16
C GLN A 38 5.95 -3.42 3.63
N GLY A 39 6.72 -4.25 4.33
CA GLY A 39 6.53 -4.53 5.76
C GLY A 39 6.77 -3.31 6.66
N ALA A 40 7.75 -2.47 6.34
CA ALA A 40 8.02 -1.23 7.09
C ALA A 40 6.89 -0.22 6.90
N VAL A 41 6.37 -0.08 5.67
CA VAL A 41 5.25 0.84 5.37
C VAL A 41 3.98 0.44 6.11
N ILE A 42 3.66 -0.86 6.17
CA ILE A 42 2.46 -1.37 6.86
C ILE A 42 2.60 -1.23 8.38
N ARG A 43 3.78 -1.52 8.96
CA ARG A 43 4.03 -1.31 10.40
C ARG A 43 3.92 0.16 10.81
N ASN A 44 4.21 1.06 9.87
CA ASN A 44 4.14 2.50 10.07
C ASN A 44 2.72 3.09 9.88
N PHE A 45 1.70 2.26 9.61
CA PHE A 45 0.32 2.76 9.56
C PHE A 45 -0.13 3.28 10.92
N SER A 46 -0.57 4.54 10.96
CA SER A 46 -1.22 5.07 12.14
C SER A 46 -2.64 4.49 12.27
N PHE A 47 -3.18 4.47 13.50
CA PHE A 47 -4.58 4.11 13.74
C PHE A 47 -5.55 4.94 12.88
N ARG A 48 -5.21 6.21 12.63
CA ARG A 48 -5.97 7.10 11.74
C ARG A 48 -5.99 6.60 10.29
N ASP A 49 -4.91 6.02 9.81
CA ASP A 49 -4.81 5.50 8.44
C ASP A 49 -5.69 4.23 8.26
N TRP A 50 -5.78 3.39 9.29
CA TRP A 50 -6.74 2.27 9.33
C TRP A 50 -8.20 2.74 9.40
N LEU A 51 -8.49 3.70 10.27
CA LEU A 51 -9.85 4.23 10.44
C LEU A 51 -10.37 4.86 9.14
N THR A 52 -9.52 5.65 8.48
CA THR A 52 -9.89 6.31 7.22
C THR A 52 -10.06 5.31 6.07
N THR A 53 -9.23 4.26 6.01
CA THR A 53 -9.40 3.16 5.04
C THR A 53 -10.74 2.45 5.22
N GLY A 54 -11.10 2.14 6.47
CA GLY A 54 -12.39 1.56 6.82
C GLY A 54 -13.56 2.48 6.44
N ALA A 55 -13.45 3.77 6.73
CA ALA A 55 -14.47 4.76 6.37
C ALA A 55 -14.68 4.86 4.85
N THR A 56 -13.59 4.86 4.05
CA THR A 56 -13.70 4.84 2.58
C THR A 56 -14.35 3.55 2.07
N GLY A 57 -14.02 2.40 2.65
CA GLY A 57 -14.64 1.12 2.30
C GLY A 57 -16.13 1.08 2.60
N LEU A 58 -16.54 1.53 3.80
CA LEU A 58 -17.94 1.61 4.18
C LEU A 58 -18.72 2.60 3.31
N GLY A 59 -18.15 3.77 3.01
CA GLY A 59 -18.75 4.75 2.11
C GLY A 59 -19.00 4.18 0.71
N ALA A 60 -18.01 3.47 0.15
CA ALA A 60 -18.15 2.80 -1.14
C ALA A 60 -19.18 1.67 -1.11
N GLY A 61 -19.22 0.88 -0.04
CA GLY A 61 -20.22 -0.19 0.14
C GLY A 61 -21.65 0.34 0.18
N VAL A 62 -21.89 1.41 0.94
CA VAL A 62 -23.21 2.07 1.01
C VAL A 62 -23.61 2.59 -0.37
N MET A 63 -22.69 3.22 -1.10
CA MET A 63 -22.96 3.71 -2.46
C MET A 63 -23.26 2.56 -3.43
N GLY A 64 -22.52 1.47 -3.34
CA GLY A 64 -22.76 0.25 -4.12
C GLY A 64 -24.11 -0.40 -3.83
N TYR A 65 -24.59 -0.32 -2.59
CA TYR A 65 -25.92 -0.82 -2.21
C TYR A 65 -27.06 0.02 -2.80
N ILE A 66 -26.90 1.34 -2.87
CA ILE A 66 -27.91 2.26 -3.41
C ILE A 66 -28.03 2.10 -4.93
N VAL A 67 -26.88 2.05 -5.63
CA VAL A 67 -26.81 2.00 -7.10
C VAL A 67 -27.08 0.60 -7.65
N GLY A 68 -26.69 -0.46 -6.93
CA GLY A 68 -26.63 -1.83 -7.43
C GLY A 68 -27.95 -2.61 -7.58
N LYS A 69 -29.09 -1.98 -7.89
CA LYS A 69 -30.35 -2.73 -8.15
C LYS A 69 -30.23 -3.52 -9.48
N PRO A 70 -30.64 -4.80 -9.57
CA PRO A 70 -31.34 -5.62 -8.55
C PRO A 70 -30.42 -6.38 -7.58
N LEU A 71 -29.14 -6.58 -7.89
CA LEU A 71 -28.18 -7.39 -7.10
C LEU A 71 -27.46 -6.56 -6.01
N ARG A 72 -28.22 -5.92 -5.12
CA ARG A 72 -27.68 -4.95 -4.15
C ARG A 72 -26.61 -5.51 -3.23
N ARG A 73 -26.74 -6.77 -2.80
CA ARG A 73 -25.79 -7.41 -1.88
C ARG A 73 -24.44 -7.66 -2.56
N PHE A 74 -24.46 -8.22 -3.78
CA PHE A 74 -23.24 -8.46 -4.54
C PHE A 74 -22.53 -7.16 -4.89
N SER A 75 -23.28 -6.16 -5.37
CA SER A 75 -22.74 -4.83 -5.69
C SER A 75 -22.21 -4.10 -4.46
N CYS A 76 -22.79 -4.32 -3.28
CA CYS A 76 -22.27 -3.77 -2.02
C CYS A 76 -20.92 -4.40 -1.66
N TYR A 77 -20.81 -5.73 -1.68
CA TYR A 77 -19.56 -6.41 -1.33
C TYR A 77 -18.42 -6.07 -2.30
N THR A 78 -18.70 -5.99 -3.59
CA THR A 78 -17.68 -5.62 -4.58
C THR A 78 -17.21 -4.18 -4.38
N MET A 79 -18.15 -3.22 -4.24
CA MET A 79 -17.78 -1.82 -4.01
C MET A 79 -17.12 -1.58 -2.66
N LEU A 80 -17.50 -2.33 -1.62
CA LEU A 80 -16.82 -2.29 -0.32
C LEU A 80 -15.38 -2.79 -0.43
N GLY A 81 -15.16 -3.91 -1.14
CA GLY A 81 -13.82 -4.43 -1.43
C GLY A 81 -12.97 -3.41 -2.19
N PHE A 82 -13.52 -2.80 -3.24
CA PHE A 82 -12.82 -1.75 -4.00
C PHE A 82 -12.53 -0.50 -3.15
N GLY A 83 -13.49 -0.06 -2.32
CA GLY A 83 -13.30 1.10 -1.45
C GLY A 83 -12.22 0.87 -0.39
N LEU A 84 -12.18 -0.32 0.21
CA LEU A 84 -11.12 -0.71 1.14
C LEU A 84 -9.77 -0.78 0.42
N PHE A 85 -9.72 -1.35 -0.78
CA PHE A 85 -8.49 -1.47 -1.57
C PHE A 85 -7.93 -0.10 -1.98
N ILE A 86 -8.77 0.80 -2.50
CA ILE A 86 -8.37 2.16 -2.87
C ILE A 86 -7.94 2.96 -1.63
N GLY A 87 -8.68 2.84 -0.53
CA GLY A 87 -8.32 3.47 0.75
C GLY A 87 -6.95 2.99 1.24
N PHE A 88 -6.71 1.68 1.19
CA PHE A 88 -5.44 1.08 1.58
C PHE A 88 -4.29 1.59 0.71
N LEU A 89 -4.43 1.58 -0.63
CA LEU A 89 -3.40 2.07 -1.54
C LEU A 89 -3.07 3.54 -1.33
N GLY A 90 -4.10 4.38 -1.12
CA GLY A 90 -3.92 5.80 -0.84
C GLY A 90 -3.09 6.02 0.43
N ARG A 91 -3.35 5.23 1.48
CA ARG A 91 -2.62 5.30 2.74
C ARG A 91 -1.24 4.66 2.69
N PHE A 92 -1.08 3.59 1.94
CA PHE A 92 0.20 2.95 1.68
C PHE A 92 1.16 3.93 1.00
N ARG A 93 0.66 4.64 -0.02
CA ARG A 93 1.41 5.71 -0.69
C ARG A 93 1.75 6.86 0.25
N ALA A 94 0.80 7.29 1.09
CA ALA A 94 1.05 8.36 2.06
C ALA A 94 2.11 7.98 3.11
N SER A 95 2.07 6.75 3.63
CA SER A 95 3.06 6.21 4.58
C SER A 95 4.44 6.10 3.93
N HIS A 96 4.51 5.61 2.69
CA HIS A 96 5.75 5.55 1.92
C HIS A 96 6.37 6.95 1.71
N TYR A 97 5.55 7.98 1.47
CA TYR A 97 6.04 9.35 1.32
C TYR A 97 6.48 10.01 2.62
N ARG A 98 5.92 9.63 3.78
CA ARG A 98 6.41 10.10 5.07
C ARG A 98 7.78 9.52 5.40
N LEU A 99 7.98 8.22 5.14
CA LEU A 99 9.27 7.53 5.31
C LEU A 99 10.35 8.09 4.38
N ALA A 100 9.96 8.40 3.13
CA ALA A 100 10.81 9.00 2.11
C ALA A 100 11.06 10.52 2.29
N GLY A 101 10.49 11.16 3.32
CA GLY A 101 10.70 12.60 3.57
C GLY A 101 9.99 13.55 2.59
N GLN A 102 8.98 13.07 1.86
CA GLN A 102 8.13 13.90 0.98
C GLN A 102 6.91 14.48 1.70
N LEU A 103 6.42 13.81 2.75
CA LEU A 103 5.33 14.28 3.60
C LEU A 103 5.83 14.60 5.03
N PRO A 104 5.10 15.43 5.80
CA PRO A 104 5.42 15.71 7.19
C PRO A 104 5.46 14.41 8.02
N ASN A 105 6.58 14.16 8.70
CA ASN A 105 6.88 12.88 9.34
C ASN A 105 7.40 13.02 10.79
N GLU A 106 6.93 14.01 11.53
CA GLU A 106 7.34 14.28 12.93
C GLU A 106 7.18 13.06 13.86
N ALA A 107 6.10 12.29 13.68
CA ALA A 107 5.83 11.08 14.46
C ALA A 107 6.82 9.94 14.15
N GLU A 108 7.27 9.84 12.90
CA GLU A 108 8.17 8.79 12.44
C GLU A 108 9.61 9.11 12.83
N CYS A 109 10.01 10.38 12.76
CA CYS A 109 11.29 10.83 13.29
C CYS A 109 11.39 10.62 14.81
N ARG A 110 10.30 10.82 15.55
CA ARG A 110 10.25 10.53 16.99
C ARG A 110 10.30 9.03 17.30
N ALA A 111 9.77 8.18 16.42
CA ALA A 111 9.82 6.74 16.60
C ALA A 111 11.18 6.13 16.21
N ALA A 112 11.98 6.84 15.41
CA ALA A 112 13.27 6.39 14.91
C ALA A 112 14.49 6.91 15.70
N GLY A 113 14.33 7.97 16.50
CA GLY A 113 15.35 8.52 17.40
C GLY A 113 15.21 7.99 18.83
#